data_AF-A0A2S7PLA0-F1
#
_entry.id   AF-A0A2S7PLA0-F1
#
_cell.length_a   1.000
_cell.length_b   1.000
_cell.length_c   1.000
_cell.angle_alpha   90.00
_cell.angle_beta   90.00
_cell.angle_gamma   90.00
#
_symmetry.space_group_name_H-M   'P 1'
#
loop_
_entity.id
_entity.type
_entity.pdbx_description
1 polymer ?
#
loop_
_entity_poly.entity_id
_entity_poly.type
_entity_poly.pdbx_seq_one_letter_code
_entity_poly.pdbx_strand_id
1 'polypeptide(L)'
;MLSICKDILQKHSLTSIAMIHRLGVVPIGEESILITVSSPHRQAAWKAGEEALEECKAKVEVWKKEEFGGEEGGVWRANRDGAAGVRIDVNEDKENKKGDEHGEKHEMGSHGPIIRPKRPGERGHGPVVNHKFG
;
A
#
# COMPACT_ATOMS: atom_id res chain seq x y z
N MET A 1 4.89 -7.32 0.89
CA MET A 1 5.91 -6.74 -0.01
C MET A 1 7.28 -7.40 0.15
N LEU A 2 7.90 -7.45 1.34
CA LEU A 2 9.23 -8.07 1.49
C LEU A 2 9.31 -9.55 1.05
N SER A 3 8.28 -10.34 1.34
CA SER A 3 8.19 -11.72 0.84
C SER A 3 8.18 -11.78 -0.68
N ILE A 4 7.31 -10.98 -1.33
CA ILE A 4 7.23 -10.84 -2.79
C ILE A 4 8.60 -10.48 -3.36
N CYS A 5 9.30 -9.49 -2.80
CA CYS A 5 10.66 -9.13 -3.24
C CYS A 5 11.61 -10.32 -3.21
N LYS A 6 11.61 -11.11 -2.12
CA LYS A 6 12.49 -12.28 -2.00
C LYS A 6 12.18 -13.34 -3.05
N ASP A 7 10.89 -13.62 -3.27
CA ASP A 7 10.43 -14.63 -4.22
C ASP A 7 10.81 -14.21 -5.66
N ILE A 8 10.56 -12.96 -6.03
CA ILE A 8 10.86 -12.40 -7.35
C ILE A 8 12.37 -12.33 -7.59
N LEU A 9 13.16 -11.94 -6.58
CA LEU A 9 14.62 -11.90 -6.65
C LEU A 9 15.20 -13.27 -7.07
N GLN A 10 14.75 -14.34 -6.40
CA GLN A 10 15.20 -15.69 -6.68
C GLN A 10 14.66 -16.22 -8.01
N LYS A 11 13.36 -16.03 -8.28
CA LYS A 11 12.69 -16.55 -9.48
C LYS A 11 13.30 -16.03 -10.78
N HIS A 12 13.70 -14.76 -10.81
CA HIS A 12 14.22 -14.10 -12.01
C HIS A 12 15.74 -13.91 -12.01
N SER A 13 16.45 -14.48 -11.04
CA SER A 13 17.91 -14.32 -10.89
C SER A 13 18.36 -12.85 -10.95
N LEU A 14 17.66 -12.00 -10.19
CA LEU A 14 17.90 -10.57 -10.17
C LEU A 14 19.15 -10.22 -9.33
N THR A 15 19.77 -9.07 -9.64
CA THR A 15 20.80 -8.47 -8.79
C THR A 15 20.17 -7.84 -7.55
N SER A 16 19.08 -7.10 -7.73
CA SER A 16 18.35 -6.47 -6.62
C SER A 16 16.91 -6.12 -7.00
N ILE A 17 16.05 -5.99 -6.00
CA ILE A 17 14.68 -5.50 -6.13
C ILE A 17 14.29 -4.70 -4.88
N ALA A 18 13.57 -3.59 -5.07
CA ALA A 18 12.93 -2.85 -4.00
C ALA A 18 11.49 -2.47 -4.37
N MET A 19 10.61 -2.45 -3.37
CA MET A 19 9.21 -2.09 -3.52
C MET A 19 8.81 -1.13 -2.39
N ILE A 20 8.17 -0.02 -2.75
CA ILE A 20 7.65 0.97 -1.80
C ILE A 20 6.23 1.30 -2.23
N HIS A 21 5.30 1.31 -1.27
CA HIS A 21 3.93 1.78 -1.49
C HIS A 21 3.66 2.98 -0.59
N ARG A 22 3.14 4.06 -1.18
CA ARG A 22 2.76 5.29 -0.46
C ARG A 22 1.48 5.02 0.33
N LEU A 23 1.39 5.56 1.54
CA LEU A 23 0.17 5.59 2.35
C LEU A 23 -0.29 7.04 2.55
N GLY A 24 -1.54 7.21 2.95
CA GLY A 24 -2.15 8.53 3.13
C GLY A 24 -2.68 9.11 1.83
N VAL A 25 -2.81 10.44 1.79
CA VAL A 25 -3.34 11.16 0.62
C VAL A 25 -2.32 11.12 -0.51
N VAL A 26 -2.76 10.66 -1.69
CA VAL A 26 -1.96 10.65 -2.92
C VAL A 26 -2.64 11.56 -3.94
N PRO A 27 -2.04 12.72 -4.26
CA PRO A 27 -2.59 13.62 -5.27
C PRO A 27 -2.70 12.96 -6.65
N ILE A 28 -3.59 13.52 -7.49
CA ILE A 28 -3.73 13.07 -8.88
C ILE A 28 -2.40 13.28 -9.61
N GLY A 29 -1.96 12.24 -10.33
CA GLY A 29 -0.70 12.26 -11.08
C GLY A 29 0.53 11.80 -10.30
N GLU A 30 0.41 11.58 -8.98
CA GLU A 30 1.52 11.12 -8.13
C GLU A 30 1.60 9.59 -8.06
N GLU A 31 2.81 9.06 -7.88
CA GLU A 31 3.03 7.61 -7.79
C GLU A 31 2.57 7.05 -6.44
N SER A 32 1.64 6.09 -6.50
CA SER A 32 1.18 5.33 -5.34
C SER A 32 2.10 4.16 -4.97
N ILE A 33 2.81 3.59 -5.94
CA ILE A 33 3.75 2.48 -5.76
C ILE A 33 4.96 2.66 -6.65
N LEU A 34 6.14 2.31 -6.13
CA LEU A 34 7.40 2.25 -6.86
C LEU A 34 7.98 0.84 -6.74
N ILE A 35 8.35 0.27 -7.88
CA ILE A 35 9.06 -1.02 -7.98
C ILE A 35 10.33 -0.78 -8.78
N THR A 36 11.48 -1.09 -8.19
CA THR A 36 12.78 -0.98 -8.85
C THR A 36 13.43 -2.35 -8.94
N VAL A 37 14.01 -2.65 -10.10
CA VAL A 37 14.61 -3.96 -10.39
C VAL A 37 15.96 -3.75 -11.07
N SER A 38 16.97 -4.49 -10.64
CA SER A 38 18.28 -4.59 -11.29
C SER A 38 18.55 -6.03 -11.68
N SER A 39 19.03 -6.25 -12.89
CA SER A 39 19.35 -7.58 -13.43
C SER A 39 20.50 -7.49 -14.43
N PRO A 40 21.34 -8.55 -14.56
CA PRO A 40 22.37 -8.62 -15.60
C PRO A 40 21.82 -8.49 -17.03
N HIS A 41 20.55 -8.89 -17.25
CA HIS A 41 19.90 -8.86 -18.55
C HIS A 41 18.52 -8.23 -18.48
N ARG A 42 18.28 -7.24 -19.35
CA ARG A 42 17.04 -6.42 -19.37
C ARG A 42 15.74 -7.23 -19.41
N GLN A 43 15.72 -8.38 -20.08
CA GLN A 43 14.52 -9.19 -20.20
C GLN A 43 14.02 -9.71 -18.85
N ALA A 44 14.93 -10.12 -17.96
CA ALA A 44 14.57 -10.57 -16.62
C ALA A 44 14.04 -9.40 -15.77
N ALA A 45 14.64 -8.21 -15.90
CA ALA A 45 14.15 -7.02 -15.19
C ALA A 45 12.72 -6.64 -15.57
N TRP A 46 12.37 -6.64 -16.86
CA TRP A 46 11.02 -6.33 -17.31
C TRP A 46 9.98 -7.33 -16.80
N LYS A 47 10.25 -8.63 -16.96
CA LYS A 47 9.33 -9.69 -16.49
C LYS A 47 9.15 -9.64 -14.98
N ALA A 48 10.24 -9.43 -14.24
CA ALA A 48 10.18 -9.37 -12.78
C ALA A 48 9.42 -8.13 -12.27
N GLY A 49 9.56 -6.97 -12.93
CA GLY A 49 8.83 -5.76 -12.55
C GLY A 49 7.32 -5.91 -12.73
N GLU A 50 6.91 -6.49 -13.87
CA GLU A 50 5.50 -6.80 -14.14
C GLU A 50 4.95 -7.80 -13.11
N GLU A 51 5.63 -8.92 -12.90
CA GLU A 51 5.19 -9.94 -11.95
C GLU A 51 5.15 -9.42 -10.51
N ALA A 52 6.12 -8.59 -10.09
CA ALA A 52 6.13 -8.00 -8.76
C ALA A 52 4.91 -7.08 -8.53
N LEU A 53 4.47 -6.35 -9.56
CA LEU A 53 3.27 -5.52 -9.46
C LEU A 53 2.01 -6.37 -9.30
N GLU A 54 1.87 -7.43 -10.11
CA GLU A 54 0.72 -8.34 -10.06
C GLU A 54 0.66 -9.07 -8.71
N GLU A 55 1.79 -9.57 -8.22
CA GLU A 55 1.90 -10.17 -6.89
C GLU A 55 1.56 -9.18 -5.77
N CYS A 56 1.95 -7.91 -5.93
CA CYS A 56 1.59 -6.86 -4.99
C CYS A 56 0.08 -6.64 -4.95
N LYS A 57 -0.56 -6.49 -6.11
CA LYS A 57 -2.01 -6.32 -6.22
C LYS A 57 -2.79 -7.51 -5.66
N ALA A 58 -2.30 -8.72 -5.89
CA ALA A 58 -2.95 -9.95 -5.47
C ALA A 58 -2.84 -10.21 -3.95
N LYS A 59 -1.67 -9.95 -3.35
CA LYS A 59 -1.36 -10.39 -1.97
C LYS A 59 -1.31 -9.26 -0.96
N VAL A 60 -1.00 -8.03 -1.37
CA VAL A 60 -0.84 -6.92 -0.42
C VAL A 60 -2.19 -6.28 -0.14
N GLU A 61 -2.55 -6.31 1.13
CA GLU A 61 -3.71 -5.68 1.71
C GLU A 61 -3.55 -4.15 1.69
N VAL A 62 -3.84 -3.52 0.56
CA VAL A 62 -3.95 -2.06 0.42
C VAL A 62 -5.39 -1.71 0.04
N TRP A 63 -5.89 -0.61 0.61
CA TRP A 63 -7.17 -0.04 0.23
C TRP A 63 -6.99 1.43 -0.13
N LYS A 64 -7.67 1.87 -1.18
CA LYS A 64 -7.62 3.24 -1.70
C LYS A 64 -9.01 3.85 -1.59
N LYS A 65 -9.11 5.00 -0.93
CA LYS A 65 -10.34 5.79 -0.94
C LYS A 65 -10.22 6.82 -2.06
N GLU A 66 -11.07 6.69 -3.07
CA GLU A 66 -11.21 7.65 -4.15
C GLU A 66 -12.20 8.74 -3.68
N GLU A 67 -11.72 9.98 -3.59
CA GLU A 67 -12.54 11.14 -3.22
C GLU A 67 -12.91 11.92 -4.49
N PHE A 68 -14.21 12.04 -4.74
CA PHE A 68 -14.77 12.78 -5.85
C PHE A 68 -15.42 14.02 -5.23
N GLY A 69 -14.80 15.19 -5.38
CA GLY A 69 -15.23 16.40 -4.66
C GLY A 69 -16.74 16.68 -4.75
N GLY A 70 -17.30 17.33 -3.73
CA GLY A 70 -18.74 17.56 -3.59
C GLY A 70 -19.31 16.91 -2.32
N GLU A 71 -20.63 16.76 -2.24
CA GLU A 71 -21.33 16.16 -1.10
C GLU A 71 -21.49 14.62 -1.23
N GLU A 72 -20.94 14.00 -2.28
CA GLU A 72 -21.17 12.58 -2.59
C GLU A 72 -20.21 11.60 -1.87
N GLY A 73 -19.27 12.09 -1.06
CA GLY A 73 -18.36 11.24 -0.29
C GLY A 73 -17.29 10.55 -1.13
N GLY A 74 -16.86 9.36 -0.71
CA GLY A 74 -15.77 8.63 -1.36
C GLY A 74 -16.03 7.12 -1.54
N VAL A 75 -15.26 6.49 -2.41
CA VAL A 75 -15.36 5.05 -2.72
C VAL A 75 -14.10 4.33 -2.28
N TRP A 76 -14.24 3.30 -1.45
CA TRP A 76 -13.12 2.42 -1.13
C TRP A 76 -12.94 1.33 -2.19
N ARG A 77 -11.71 1.17 -2.65
CA ARG A 77 -11.26 0.14 -3.58
C ARG A 77 -10.18 -0.71 -2.92
N ALA A 78 -10.28 -2.03 -3.10
CA ALA A 78 -9.23 -2.95 -2.69
C ALA A 78 -8.10 -2.98 -3.73
N ASN A 79 -6.91 -3.40 -3.32
CA ASN A 79 -5.73 -3.51 -4.19
C ASN A 79 -5.90 -4.54 -5.31
N ARG A 80 -6.70 -5.59 -5.06
CA ARG A 80 -7.02 -6.60 -6.06
C ARG A 80 -8.02 -6.01 -7.05
N ASP A 81 -7.55 -5.76 -8.27
CA ASP A 81 -8.40 -5.28 -9.36
C ASP A 81 -9.61 -6.21 -9.58
N GLY A 82 -10.76 -5.62 -9.88
CA GLY A 82 -12.00 -6.34 -10.18
C GLY A 82 -12.97 -6.54 -9.00
N ALA A 83 -12.60 -6.22 -7.76
CA ALA A 83 -13.57 -6.13 -6.68
C ALA A 83 -14.38 -4.82 -6.79
N ALA A 84 -15.71 -4.91 -6.68
CA ALA A 84 -16.56 -3.73 -6.62
C ALA A 84 -16.17 -2.89 -5.39
N GLY A 85 -16.03 -1.57 -5.59
CA GLY A 85 -15.76 -0.67 -4.49
C GLY A 85 -16.98 -0.50 -3.58
N VAL A 86 -16.74 -0.17 -2.32
CA VAL A 86 -17.79 0.13 -1.34
C VAL A 86 -17.90 1.65 -1.21
N ARG A 87 -19.10 2.21 -1.46
CA ARG A 87 -19.40 3.62 -1.24
C ARG A 87 -19.58 3.89 0.25
N ILE A 88 -19.12 5.05 0.71
CA ILE A 88 -19.38 5.57 2.05
C ILE A 88 -19.96 6.97 1.93
N ASP A 89 -21.05 7.22 2.66
CA ASP A 89 -21.70 8.53 2.73
C ASP A 89 -20.92 9.49 3.65
N VAL A 90 -20.99 10.80 3.36
CA VAL A 90 -20.24 11.85 4.06
C VAL A 90 -20.51 11.90 5.58
N ASN A 91 -21.69 11.44 6.01
CA ASN A 91 -22.07 11.40 7.42
C ASN A 91 -21.40 10.25 8.18
N GLU A 92 -21.24 9.08 7.55
CA GLU A 92 -20.52 7.93 8.15
C GLU A 92 -19.01 8.24 8.28
N ASP A 93 -18.43 8.94 7.31
CA ASP A 93 -17.03 9.40 7.37
C ASP A 93 -16.76 10.34 8.56
N LYS A 94 -17.72 11.20 8.92
CA LYS A 94 -17.61 12.14 10.04
C LYS A 94 -17.72 11.45 11.40
N GLU A 95 -18.55 10.41 11.51
CA GLU A 95 -18.65 9.59 12.74
C GLU A 95 -17.38 8.76 12.95
N ASN A 96 -16.79 8.21 11.90
CA ASN A 96 -15.53 7.47 11.98
C ASN A 96 -14.36 8.35 12.44
N LYS A 97 -14.29 9.61 11.98
CA LYS A 97 -13.28 10.58 12.43
C LYS A 97 -13.44 11.00 13.89
N LYS A 98 -14.66 10.98 14.46
CA LYS A 98 -14.92 11.31 15.87
C LYS A 98 -14.51 10.19 16.83
N GLY A 99 -14.44 8.93 16.38
CA GLY A 99 -14.02 7.79 17.19
C GLY A 99 -12.53 7.77 17.55
N ASP A 100 -11.70 8.53 16.82
CA ASP A 100 -10.25 8.62 17.04
C ASP A 100 -9.86 9.67 18.11
N GLU A 101 -10.80 10.47 18.62
CA GLU A 101 -10.53 11.58 19.53
C GLU A 101 -10.52 11.19 21.04
N HIS A 102 -10.74 9.92 21.39
CA HIS A 102 -10.68 9.45 22.79
C HIS A 102 -9.70 8.27 22.97
N GLY A 103 -8.44 8.62 23.25
CA GLY A 103 -7.60 7.96 24.27
C GLY A 103 -6.67 6.82 23.83
N GLU A 104 -5.41 7.15 23.51
CA GLU A 104 -4.20 6.69 24.22
C GLU A 104 -2.97 7.42 23.59
N LYS A 105 -2.17 8.12 24.41
CA LYS A 105 -0.93 8.78 23.95
C LYS A 105 0.10 7.70 23.59
N HIS A 106 0.14 7.29 22.33
CA HIS A 106 1.15 6.36 21.83
C HIS A 106 2.47 7.09 21.56
N GLU A 107 3.58 6.55 22.09
CA GLU A 107 4.93 7.10 21.94
C GLU A 107 5.29 7.34 20.46
N MET A 108 5.79 8.54 20.18
CA MET A 108 6.21 8.96 18.84
C MET A 108 7.59 8.37 18.53
N GLY A 109 7.62 7.27 17.80
CA GLY A 109 8.82 6.86 17.07
C GLY A 109 9.14 7.84 15.94
N SER A 110 10.32 7.72 15.32
CA SER A 110 10.79 8.55 14.18
C SER A 110 9.87 8.54 12.95
N HIS A 111 8.83 7.70 12.96
CA HIS A 111 7.87 7.52 11.88
C HIS A 111 6.42 7.86 12.27
N GLY A 112 6.21 8.52 13.42
CA GLY A 112 4.87 8.85 13.92
C GLY A 112 4.16 7.67 14.61
N PRO A 113 2.88 7.84 15.01
CA PRO A 113 2.16 6.87 15.81
C PRO A 113 1.85 5.58 15.02
N ILE A 114 2.16 4.42 15.63
CA ILE A 114 1.76 3.11 15.13
C ILE A 114 0.33 2.83 15.59
N ILE A 115 -0.64 3.05 14.71
CA ILE A 115 -2.04 2.66 14.97
C ILE A 115 -2.11 1.11 14.92
N ARG A 116 -3.02 0.40 15.64
CA ARG A 116 -3.41 -1.05 15.47
C ARG A 116 -4.92 -1.25 15.22
N PRO A 117 -5.39 -2.01 14.19
CA PRO A 117 -6.78 -1.92 13.75
C PRO A 117 -7.63 -2.99 14.44
N LYS A 118 -8.94 -2.75 14.52
CA LYS A 118 -9.90 -3.62 15.22
C LYS A 118 -10.85 -4.35 14.27
N ARG A 119 -10.89 -4.05 12.95
CA ARG A 119 -11.75 -4.74 11.95
C ARG A 119 -11.03 -5.10 10.64
N PRO A 120 -11.48 -6.13 9.88
CA PRO A 120 -10.97 -6.45 8.55
C PRO A 120 -11.19 -5.29 7.57
N GLY A 121 -10.13 -4.88 6.86
CA GLY A 121 -10.13 -3.67 6.00
C GLY A 121 -9.62 -2.41 6.69
N GLU A 122 -9.35 -2.46 7.99
CA GLU A 122 -8.75 -1.37 8.72
C GLU A 122 -7.22 -1.56 8.66
N ARG A 123 -6.59 -0.81 7.73
CA ARG A 123 -5.16 -0.55 7.50
C ARG A 123 -4.35 -1.44 6.56
N GLY A 124 -3.88 -0.78 5.51
CA GLY A 124 -2.78 -1.22 4.67
C GLY A 124 -1.40 -1.00 5.29
N HIS A 125 -0.49 -1.89 4.88
CA HIS A 125 0.91 -1.92 5.31
C HIS A 125 1.69 -0.68 4.86
N GLY A 126 2.44 -0.09 5.80
CA GLY A 126 3.42 0.96 5.51
C GLY A 126 4.66 0.44 4.78
N PRO A 127 5.58 1.35 4.41
CA PRO A 127 6.79 1.00 3.67
C PRO A 127 7.63 -0.03 4.43
N VAL A 128 8.06 -1.09 3.73
CA VAL A 128 8.99 -2.10 4.25
C VAL A 128 10.31 -1.97 3.50
N VAL A 129 11.31 -1.35 4.13
CA VAL A 129 12.68 -1.25 3.62
C VAL A 129 13.51 -2.35 4.28
N ASN A 130 14.14 -3.23 3.49
CA ASN A 130 15.14 -4.15 4.02
C ASN A 130 16.52 -3.49 3.96
N HIS A 131 17.04 -3.06 5.11
CA HIS A 131 18.35 -2.41 5.23
C HIS A 131 19.54 -3.37 5.35
N LYS A 132 19.34 -4.69 5.31
CA LYS A 132 20.47 -5.62 5.48
C LYS A 132 21.19 -5.87 4.16
N PHE A 133 22.09 -4.96 3.83
CA PHE A 133 23.35 -5.29 3.17
C PHE A 133 24.28 -5.90 4.22
N GLY A 134 24.78 -7.10 3.92
CA GLY A 134 25.74 -7.86 4.73
C GLY A 134 26.02 -9.18 4.05
#